data_AF-A0A2G6H4A3-F1
#
_entry.id   AF-A0A2G6H4A3-F1
#
_cell.length_a   1.000
_cell.length_b   1.000
_cell.length_c   1.000
_cell.angle_alpha   90.00
_cell.angle_beta   90.00
_cell.angle_gamma   90.00
#
_symmetry.space_group_name_H-M   'P 1'
#
loop_
_entity.id
_entity.type
_entity.pdbx_description
1 polymer ?
#
loop_
_entity_poly.entity_id
_entity_poly.type
_entity_poly.pdbx_seq_one_letter_code
_entity_poly.pdbx_strand_id
1 'polypeptide(L)'
;MQNIQAAYNVCKELGISDEQFYESIATFGGAARRLQLIEKNENVTVFQDFAHSPSKLKATTSAVKEQYQKEHLVACMELHTFSSLSAKFLSHYKNTMEKADTAIVYFNPHTIAHKRLEPICACF
;
A
#
# COMPACT_ATOMS: atom_id res chain seq x y z
N MET A 1 8.14 -11.21 -3.02
CA MET A 1 9.43 -11.75 -2.56
C MET A 1 10.69 -10.98 -2.99
N GLN A 2 10.62 -10.00 -3.91
CA GLN A 2 11.83 -9.33 -4.44
C GLN A 2 12.67 -8.58 -3.38
N ASN A 3 12.04 -7.86 -2.43
CA ASN A 3 12.76 -7.10 -1.41
C ASN A 3 13.61 -7.99 -0.49
N ILE A 4 13.08 -9.14 -0.08
CA ILE A 4 13.79 -10.09 0.77
C ILE A 4 14.96 -10.71 0.01
N GLN A 5 14.77 -11.06 -1.26
CA GLN A 5 15.85 -11.60 -2.11
C GLN A 5 16.99 -10.59 -2.29
N ALA A 6 16.66 -9.30 -2.51
CA ALA A 6 17.66 -8.25 -2.63
C ALA A 6 18.45 -8.09 -1.31
N ALA A 7 17.76 -8.09 -0.17
CA ALA A 7 18.40 -8.04 1.15
C ALA A 7 19.33 -9.25 1.36
N TYR A 8 18.86 -10.47 1.06
CA TYR A 8 19.65 -11.69 1.16
C TYR A 8 20.93 -11.62 0.32
N ASN A 9 20.84 -11.18 -0.93
CA ASN A 9 22.00 -11.09 -1.81
C ASN A 9 23.05 -10.11 -1.28
N VAL A 10 22.63 -8.98 -0.71
CA VAL A 10 23.55 -8.02 -0.07
C VAL A 10 24.19 -8.61 1.18
N CYS A 11 23.41 -9.24 2.05
CA CYS A 11 23.92 -9.91 3.25
C CYS A 11 24.95 -10.98 2.91
N LYS A 12 24.69 -11.77 1.86
CA LYS A 12 25.61 -12.79 1.36
C LYS A 12 26.93 -12.21 0.89
N GLU A 13 26.91 -11.10 0.15
CA GLU A 13 28.12 -10.41 -0.31
C GLU A 13 28.95 -9.84 0.86
N LEU A 14 28.29 -9.51 1.97
CA LEU A 14 28.93 -9.06 3.21
C LEU A 14 29.42 -10.21 4.11
N GLY A 15 29.29 -11.47 3.66
CA GLY A 15 29.74 -12.64 4.41
C GLY A 15 28.82 -13.10 5.53
N ILE A 16 27.57 -12.63 5.57
CA ILE A 16 26.55 -13.16 6.49
C ILE A 16 26.13 -14.55 5.99
N SER A 17 26.12 -15.54 6.88
CA SER A 17 25.72 -16.90 6.51
C SER A 17 24.22 -17.00 6.24
N ASP A 18 23.83 -17.99 5.43
CA ASP A 18 22.43 -18.27 5.15
C ASP A 18 21.64 -18.48 6.46
N GLU A 19 22.21 -19.20 7.43
CA GLU A 19 21.61 -19.43 8.75
C GLU A 19 21.33 -18.12 9.49
N GLN A 20 22.33 -17.23 9.60
CA GLN A 20 22.17 -15.92 10.24
C GLN A 20 21.09 -15.07 9.57
N PHE A 21 21.03 -15.09 8.23
CA PHE A 21 20.00 -14.35 7.49
C PHE A 21 18.61 -14.91 7.76
N TYR A 22 18.44 -16.24 7.68
CA TYR A 22 17.13 -16.88 7.86
C TYR A 22 16.62 -16.77 9.30
N GLU A 23 17.50 -16.88 10.30
CA GLU A 23 17.16 -16.59 11.71
C GLU A 23 16.68 -15.13 11.88
N SER A 24 17.40 -14.18 11.30
CA SER A 24 17.07 -12.76 11.42
C SER A 24 15.76 -12.41 10.70
N ILE A 25 15.61 -12.83 9.44
CA ILE A 25 14.45 -12.46 8.62
C ILE A 25 13.15 -13.10 9.12
N ALA A 26 13.22 -14.26 9.77
CA ALA A 26 12.06 -14.92 10.36
C ALA A 26 11.43 -14.08 11.50
N THR A 27 12.22 -13.24 12.16
CA THR A 27 11.76 -12.36 13.24
C THR A 27 11.43 -10.93 12.77
N PHE A 28 11.58 -10.64 11.47
CA PHE A 28 11.33 -9.32 10.94
C PHE A 28 9.84 -8.96 10.98
N GLY A 29 9.46 -8.09 11.93
CA GLY A 29 8.08 -7.63 12.13
C GLY A 29 7.53 -6.69 11.05
N GLY A 30 8.24 -6.50 9.94
CA GLY A 30 7.87 -5.57 8.88
C GLY A 30 8.43 -4.16 9.09
N ALA A 31 8.19 -3.31 8.08
CA ALA A 31 8.56 -1.89 8.16
C ALA A 31 7.36 -1.07 8.63
N ALA A 32 7.62 -0.02 9.41
CA ALA A 32 6.57 0.90 9.86
C ALA A 32 5.74 1.42 8.68
N ARG A 33 4.40 1.42 8.83
CA ARG A 33 3.43 1.87 7.83
C ARG A 33 3.50 1.08 6.50
N ARG A 34 3.89 -0.19 6.51
CA ARG A 34 3.83 -1.10 5.35
C ARG A 34 3.02 -2.33 5.73
N LEU A 35 1.77 -2.39 5.26
CA LEU A 35 0.74 -3.34 5.74
C LEU A 35 0.79 -3.54 7.26
N GLN A 36 1.01 -2.45 8.00
CA GLN A 36 1.16 -2.51 9.43
C GLN A 36 -0.21 -2.80 10.05
N LEU A 37 -0.29 -3.84 10.86
CA LEU A 37 -1.49 -4.12 11.65
C LEU A 37 -1.66 -3.03 12.71
N ILE A 38 -2.76 -2.30 12.63
CA ILE A 38 -3.10 -1.23 13.58
C ILE A 38 -4.08 -1.73 14.64
N GLU A 39 -5.06 -2.51 14.22
CA GLU A 39 -6.11 -3.03 15.09
C GLU A 39 -6.56 -4.40 14.60
N LYS A 40 -6.85 -5.32 15.52
CA LYS A 40 -7.46 -6.61 15.21
C LYS A 40 -8.39 -7.03 16.33
N ASN A 41 -9.65 -7.27 15.99
CA ASN A 41 -10.62 -7.88 16.89
C ASN A 41 -11.42 -8.95 16.14
N GLU A 42 -12.46 -9.49 16.77
CA GLU A 42 -13.30 -10.57 16.22
C GLU A 42 -14.02 -10.19 14.91
N ASN A 43 -14.22 -8.89 14.66
CA ASN A 43 -15.02 -8.40 13.54
C ASN A 43 -14.20 -7.70 12.45
N VAL A 44 -13.07 -7.09 12.80
CA VAL A 44 -12.28 -6.28 11.87
C VAL A 44 -10.78 -6.44 12.08
N THR A 45 -10.06 -6.42 10.97
CA THR A 45 -8.59 -6.28 10.93
C THR A 45 -8.27 -5.01 10.15
N VAL A 46 -7.54 -4.08 10.76
CA VAL A 46 -7.20 -2.79 10.17
C VAL A 46 -5.71 -2.73 9.88
N PHE A 47 -5.37 -2.46 8.62
CA PHE A 47 -4.00 -2.26 8.16
C PHE A 47 -3.76 -0.82 7.74
N GLN A 48 -2.53 -0.35 7.96
CA GLN A 48 -2.04 0.92 7.43
C GLN A 48 -0.87 0.67 6.45
N ASP A 49 -0.95 1.28 5.26
CA ASP A 49 0.12 1.27 4.26
C ASP A 49 0.44 2.68 3.75
N PHE A 50 1.72 2.94 3.48
CA PHE A 50 2.23 4.16 2.85
C PHE A 50 2.19 4.12 1.30
N ALA A 51 1.43 3.19 0.72
CA ALA A 51 1.22 3.07 -0.70
C ALA A 51 0.60 4.36 -1.28
N HIS A 52 1.40 5.14 -1.98
CA HIS A 52 0.99 6.42 -2.59
C HIS A 52 1.14 6.46 -4.11
N SER A 53 1.65 5.39 -4.72
CA SER A 53 1.75 5.27 -6.17
C SER A 53 0.82 4.18 -6.67
N PRO A 54 0.32 4.26 -7.93
CA PRO A 54 -0.60 3.28 -8.48
C PRO A 54 -0.13 1.82 -8.34
N SER A 55 1.14 1.56 -8.66
CA SER A 55 1.75 0.23 -8.54
C SER A 55 1.79 -0.29 -7.11
N LYS A 56 2.07 0.58 -6.13
CA LYS A 56 2.13 0.21 -4.72
C LYS A 56 0.71 -0.06 -4.20
N LEU A 57 -0.26 0.79 -4.55
CA LEU A 57 -1.66 0.61 -4.15
C LEU A 57 -2.21 -0.72 -4.69
N LYS A 58 -1.96 -1.02 -5.97
CA LYS A 58 -2.35 -2.30 -6.57
C LYS A 58 -1.70 -3.50 -5.88
N ALA A 59 -0.41 -3.41 -5.55
CA ALA A 59 0.28 -4.48 -4.82
C ALA A 59 -0.31 -4.70 -3.42
N THR A 60 -0.58 -3.61 -2.70
CA THR A 60 -1.20 -3.62 -1.37
C THR A 60 -2.59 -4.28 -1.41
N THR A 61 -3.50 -3.82 -2.28
CA THR A 61 -4.87 -4.37 -2.36
C THR A 61 -4.88 -5.82 -2.81
N SER A 62 -4.00 -6.19 -3.75
CA SER A 62 -3.89 -7.58 -4.22
C SER A 62 -3.38 -8.51 -3.12
N ALA A 63 -2.33 -8.11 -2.40
CA ALA A 63 -1.74 -8.92 -1.33
C ALA A 63 -2.74 -9.14 -0.18
N VAL A 64 -3.47 -8.10 0.23
CA VAL A 64 -4.47 -8.24 1.30
C VAL A 64 -5.63 -9.14 0.85
N LYS A 65 -6.15 -8.97 -0.38
CA LYS A 65 -7.25 -9.84 -0.86
C LYS A 65 -6.80 -11.29 -1.01
N GLU A 66 -5.57 -11.53 -1.44
CA GLU A 66 -5.00 -12.88 -1.54
C GLU A 66 -4.83 -13.55 -0.18
N GLN A 67 -4.45 -12.79 0.85
CA GLN A 67 -4.31 -13.29 2.22
C GLN A 67 -5.66 -13.51 2.91
N TYR A 68 -6.67 -12.68 2.61
CA TYR A 68 -7.98 -12.69 3.25
C TYR A 68 -9.11 -12.93 2.22
N GLN A 69 -9.01 -14.02 1.46
CA GLN A 69 -9.88 -14.28 0.29
C GLN A 69 -11.38 -14.32 0.63
N LYS A 70 -11.72 -14.76 1.84
CA LYS A 70 -13.10 -14.92 2.31
C LYS A 70 -13.65 -13.68 3.01
N GLU A 71 -12.79 -12.72 3.33
CA GLU A 71 -13.18 -11.49 4.04
C GLU A 71 -13.57 -10.40 3.05
N HIS A 72 -14.41 -9.48 3.52
CA HIS A 72 -14.77 -8.28 2.78
C HIS A 72 -13.69 -7.20 2.95
N LEU A 73 -13.00 -6.88 1.86
CA LEU A 73 -11.91 -5.91 1.83
C LEU A 73 -12.44 -4.51 1.50
N VAL A 74 -12.28 -3.60 2.45
CA VAL A 74 -12.44 -2.15 2.25
C VAL A 74 -11.06 -1.51 2.06
N ALA A 75 -10.80 -0.95 0.89
CA ALA A 75 -9.58 -0.19 0.61
C ALA A 75 -9.88 1.31 0.69
N CYS A 76 -9.18 2.02 1.57
CA CYS A 76 -9.28 3.49 1.69
C CYS A 76 -7.94 4.13 1.29
N MET A 77 -7.96 4.94 0.24
CA MET A 77 -6.78 5.63 -0.29
C MET A 77 -6.92 7.15 -0.11
N GLU A 78 -5.93 7.78 0.52
CA GLU A 78 -5.83 9.23 0.60
C GLU A 78 -4.94 9.79 -0.53
N LEU A 79 -5.52 10.61 -1.40
CA LEU A 79 -4.76 11.43 -2.36
C LEU A 79 -4.24 12.69 -1.66
N HIS A 80 -2.93 12.73 -1.40
CA HIS A 80 -2.29 13.85 -0.69
C HIS A 80 -1.06 14.44 -1.41
N THR A 81 -0.43 13.67 -2.30
CA THR A 81 0.75 14.13 -3.06
C THR A 81 0.34 15.04 -4.23
N PHE A 82 1.22 15.96 -4.63
CA PHE A 82 0.94 16.89 -5.75
C PHE A 82 0.63 16.14 -7.05
N SER A 83 1.40 15.09 -7.37
CA SER A 83 1.15 14.25 -8.54
C SER A 83 -0.18 13.52 -8.43
N SER A 84 -0.51 12.93 -7.28
CA SER A 84 -1.76 12.17 -7.09
C SER A 84 -3.03 13.00 -7.23
N LEU A 85 -2.95 14.32 -6.99
CA LEU A 85 -4.07 15.25 -7.11
C LEU A 85 -4.22 15.84 -8.53
N SER A 86 -3.30 15.53 -9.44
CA SER A 86 -3.36 16.01 -10.82
C SER A 86 -4.34 15.17 -11.64
N ALA A 87 -5.28 15.84 -12.33
CA ALA A 87 -6.24 15.18 -13.23
C ALA A 87 -5.56 14.26 -14.26
N LYS A 88 -4.39 14.66 -14.77
CA LYS A 88 -3.62 13.85 -15.72
C LYS A 88 -3.14 12.53 -15.11
N PHE A 89 -2.80 12.54 -13.82
CA PHE A 89 -2.20 11.40 -13.13
C PHE A 89 -3.25 10.46 -12.53
N LEU A 90 -4.47 10.94 -12.27
CA LEU A 90 -5.57 10.12 -11.72
C LEU A 90 -5.87 8.89 -12.58
N SER A 91 -5.76 9.01 -13.90
CA SER A 91 -5.98 7.89 -14.83
C SER A 91 -5.09 6.68 -14.56
N HIS A 92 -3.91 6.87 -13.96
CA HIS A 92 -3.02 5.75 -13.61
C HIS A 92 -3.52 4.93 -12.43
N TYR A 93 -4.41 5.48 -11.59
CA TYR A 93 -5.03 4.74 -10.48
C TYR A 93 -6.18 3.84 -10.91
N LYS A 94 -6.61 3.92 -12.17
CA LYS A 94 -7.65 3.05 -12.71
C LYS A 94 -7.32 1.58 -12.44
N ASN A 95 -8.30 0.84 -11.93
CA ASN A 95 -8.21 -0.58 -11.58
C ASN A 95 -7.16 -0.94 -10.51
N THR A 96 -6.58 0.04 -9.80
CA THR A 96 -5.61 -0.26 -8.73
C THR A 96 -6.24 -0.82 -7.46
N MET A 97 -7.55 -0.61 -7.27
CA MET A 97 -8.32 -1.14 -6.14
C MET A 97 -9.39 -2.16 -6.56
N GLU A 98 -9.34 -2.66 -7.80
CA GLU A 98 -10.35 -3.60 -8.36
C GLU A 98 -10.51 -4.90 -7.57
N LYS A 99 -9.48 -5.30 -6.80
CA LYS A 99 -9.53 -6.46 -5.92
C LYS A 99 -10.25 -6.22 -4.58
N ALA A 100 -10.46 -4.96 -4.21
CA ALA A 100 -11.22 -4.61 -3.02
C ALA A 100 -12.72 -4.72 -3.32
N ASP A 101 -13.49 -5.21 -2.35
CA ASP A 101 -14.94 -5.29 -2.47
C ASP A 101 -15.57 -3.89 -2.32
N THR A 102 -14.92 -3.00 -1.58
CA THR A 102 -15.25 -1.56 -1.51
C THR A 102 -13.99 -0.73 -1.64
N ALA A 103 -14.01 0.24 -2.56
CA ALA A 103 -12.92 1.17 -2.79
C ALA A 103 -13.36 2.60 -2.44
N ILE A 104 -12.61 3.25 -1.56
CA ILE A 104 -12.87 4.62 -1.07
C ILE A 104 -11.64 5.47 -1.39
N VAL A 105 -11.88 6.62 -2.01
CA VAL A 105 -10.85 7.63 -2.23
C VAL A 105 -11.20 8.86 -1.41
N TYR A 106 -10.28 9.26 -0.54
CA TYR A 106 -10.35 10.50 0.21
C TYR A 106 -9.35 11.52 -0.36
N PHE A 107 -9.79 12.77 -0.45
CA PHE A 107 -8.92 13.91 -0.74
C PHE A 107 -9.47 15.14 -0.02
N ASN A 108 -8.58 16.06 0.37
CA ASN A 108 -8.97 17.29 1.03
C ASN A 108 -9.23 18.40 -0.01
N PRO A 109 -10.48 18.92 -0.16
CA PRO A 109 -10.81 19.97 -1.13
C PRO A 109 -10.01 21.26 -0.90
N HIS A 110 -9.70 21.61 0.35
CA HIS A 110 -8.88 22.78 0.65
C HIS A 110 -7.46 22.65 0.11
N THR A 111 -6.90 21.43 0.09
CA THR A 111 -5.58 21.17 -0.49
C THR A 111 -5.58 21.36 -2.01
N ILE A 112 -6.67 20.99 -2.70
CA ILE A 112 -6.83 21.20 -4.14
C ILE A 112 -6.90 22.70 -4.44
N ALA A 113 -7.76 23.44 -3.71
CA ALA A 113 -7.95 24.87 -3.89
C ALA A 113 -6.65 25.67 -3.65
N HIS A 114 -5.94 25.38 -2.57
CA HIS A 114 -4.66 26.03 -2.25
C HIS A 114 -3.58 25.77 -3.31
N LYS A 115 -3.58 24.58 -3.91
CA LYS A 115 -2.65 24.20 -4.99
C LYS A 115 -3.08 24.70 -6.37
N ARG A 116 -4.23 25.37 -6.49
CA ARG A 116 -4.83 25.84 -7.76
C ARG A 116 -4.94 24.73 -8.80
N LEU A 117 -5.29 23.53 -8.35
CA LEU A 117 -5.52 22.37 -9.21
C LEU A 117 -6.99 22.31 -9.64
N GLU A 118 -7.23 21.68 -10.79
CA GLU A 118 -8.59 21.37 -11.24
C GLU A 118 -9.33 20.50 -10.22
N PRO A 119 -10.64 20.72 -9.99
CA PRO A 119 -11.44 19.89 -9.12
C PRO A 119 -11.42 18.42 -9.55
N ILE A 120 -11.34 17.52 -8.57
CA ILE A 120 -11.42 16.07 -8.77
C ILE A 120 -12.89 15.67 -8.76
N CYS A 121 -13.39 15.11 -9.87
CA CYS A 121 -14.74 14.52 -9.98
C CYS A 121 -14.70 13.04 -9.54
N ALA A 122 -15.75 12.50 -8.94
CA ALA A 122 -15.75 11.16 -8.31
C ALA A 122 -15.70 9.95 -9.29
N CYS A 123 -15.30 10.13 -10.55
CA CYS A 123 -15.40 9.12 -11.60
C CYS A 123 -14.03 8.71 -12.17
N PHE A 124 -13.25 7.87 -11.48
CA PHE A 124 -12.01 7.26 -12.02
C PHE A 124 -11.80 5.82 -11.56
#